data_AF-A0A8B8JKP1-F1
#
_entry.id   AF-A0A8B8JKP1-F1
#
_cell.length_a   1.000
_cell.length_b   1.000
_cell.length_c   1.000
_cell.angle_alpha   90.00
_cell.angle_beta   90.00
_cell.angle_gamma   90.00
#
_symmetry.space_group_name_H-M   'P 1'
#
loop_
_entity.id
_entity.type
_entity.pdbx_description
1 polymer ?
#
loop_
_entity_poly.entity_id
_entity_poly.type
_entity_poly.pdbx_seq_one_letter_code
_entity_poly.pdbx_strand_id
1 'polypeptide(L)'
;MEKKNHCKRKRKPKPKPSSRDLHPPPRDSHPNAIFALLLASLSKLQQSHSLPFINKCLLAIRRSSLLRSRISVRPILALLPTLLCSTRSQIACRGADFIGAASLVSLEVNEEIASDSETVKGLISLFRNPKRKVLLSACNAVLDLATTTFAQQQLIKFSALNKLTFVFLQIFKGLKCVCLWSEGNESHHSLKIGIKEDELSVAFLTATIILINACEIEQLQNIPTRRSHVFLSLLKEIRVKVSDPEVVESARKCNEEGGLCKSNIAVSNLSESIFRLSINSSQRTGSLALEVIERGLFGRSDTSFEDFIMNYWEASPFLLSRTMKDLNTYDMFSPFVQSLSWKGSVPSLLSSILQGLMSCFPIASDEQNILNFLNEVKGRLGYPIIYQQDIRVVKTDSQSRKEMHYFQDFHSGCIKEPLYLTFDDVLKCGQAYEEGYTVALRGLEFRYQSIAAIADTLSLMFGQPSVGANLYLTPPNSQGLACHFDDHCVFVCQIFGSKKWSIYSRPSQLLPRLYDNLLGSDFDCTKADRREFFLQEGDVLYIPRGFPHEANTNSGVGDGSPGFSLHLTLSIEVEPPFDLINESSNEGAELLCSYSRNVEDLHP
;
A
#
# COMPACT_ATOMS: atom_id res chain seq x y z
N MET A 1 11.84 -89.53 -42.57
CA MET A 1 12.43 -88.79 -41.44
C MET A 1 13.67 -88.06 -41.95
N GLU A 2 13.54 -86.80 -42.34
CA GLU A 2 14.67 -85.97 -42.79
C GLU A 2 14.59 -84.62 -42.07
N LYS A 3 15.68 -84.19 -41.42
CA LYS A 3 15.85 -82.83 -40.92
C LYS A 3 16.91 -82.11 -41.75
N LYS A 4 16.46 -81.14 -42.56
CA LYS A 4 17.28 -80.15 -43.26
C LYS A 4 17.54 -78.95 -42.34
N ASN A 5 18.80 -78.59 -42.15
CA ASN A 5 19.20 -77.25 -41.71
C ASN A 5 19.56 -76.41 -42.95
N HIS A 6 18.89 -75.27 -43.15
CA HIS A 6 19.17 -74.31 -44.21
C HIS A 6 19.43 -72.92 -43.62
N CYS A 7 20.67 -72.48 -43.74
CA CYS A 7 21.11 -71.13 -43.41
C CYS A 7 20.73 -70.18 -44.56
N LYS A 8 19.80 -69.24 -44.34
CA LYS A 8 19.35 -68.26 -45.35
C LYS A 8 20.21 -66.97 -45.31
N ARG A 9 20.85 -66.66 -46.45
CA ARG A 9 21.54 -65.40 -46.76
C ARG A 9 20.58 -64.19 -46.73
N LYS A 10 20.98 -63.11 -46.04
CA LYS A 10 20.31 -61.80 -46.02
C LYS A 10 20.45 -61.07 -47.37
N ARG A 11 19.35 -60.62 -47.97
CA ARG A 11 19.31 -59.60 -49.05
C ARG A 11 19.15 -58.21 -48.42
N LYS A 12 20.07 -57.29 -48.70
CA LYS A 12 20.00 -55.87 -48.30
C LYS A 12 18.91 -55.14 -49.12
N PRO A 13 18.03 -54.31 -48.50
CA PRO A 13 17.18 -53.39 -49.24
C PRO A 13 17.96 -52.13 -49.64
N LYS A 14 17.64 -51.57 -50.83
CA LYS A 14 18.17 -50.30 -51.34
C LYS A 14 17.85 -49.14 -50.37
N PRO A 15 18.75 -48.15 -50.19
CA PRO A 15 18.50 -47.04 -49.29
C PRO A 15 17.44 -46.09 -49.88
N LYS A 16 16.45 -45.72 -49.05
CA LYS A 16 15.59 -44.54 -49.27
C LYS A 16 16.44 -43.26 -49.13
N PRO A 17 16.11 -42.16 -49.81
CA PRO A 17 16.88 -40.92 -49.71
C PRO A 17 16.89 -40.45 -48.26
N SER A 18 18.08 -40.34 -47.68
CA SER A 18 18.28 -39.92 -46.30
C SER A 18 18.03 -38.42 -46.15
N SER A 19 17.44 -38.02 -45.03
CA SER A 19 17.18 -36.66 -44.55
C SER A 19 18.45 -35.82 -44.29
N ARG A 20 19.44 -35.82 -45.19
CA ARG A 20 20.80 -35.31 -44.95
C ARG A 20 21.10 -33.92 -45.50
N ASP A 21 20.18 -33.24 -46.17
CA ASP A 21 20.56 -32.02 -46.90
C ASP A 21 20.37 -30.69 -46.17
N LEU A 22 20.13 -30.68 -44.85
CA LEU A 22 20.13 -29.44 -44.06
C LEU A 22 20.92 -29.62 -42.77
N HIS A 23 22.23 -29.36 -42.85
CA HIS A 23 23.08 -29.22 -41.68
C HIS A 23 22.65 -27.97 -40.88
N PRO A 24 22.49 -28.08 -39.54
CA PRO A 24 22.15 -26.93 -38.72
C PRO A 24 23.29 -25.89 -38.76
N PRO A 25 22.98 -24.60 -38.58
CA PRO A 25 24.03 -23.60 -38.38
C PRO A 25 24.89 -23.98 -37.16
N PRO A 26 26.23 -23.96 -37.23
CA PRO A 26 27.11 -24.11 -36.07
C PRO A 26 26.71 -23.17 -34.92
N ARG A 27 27.02 -23.55 -33.66
CA ARG A 27 26.61 -22.78 -32.46
C ARG A 27 27.10 -21.31 -32.47
N ASP A 28 28.15 -21.01 -33.24
CA ASP A 28 28.73 -19.68 -33.43
C ASP A 28 28.36 -19.03 -34.78
N SER A 29 27.27 -19.47 -35.42
CA SER A 29 26.85 -18.92 -36.71
C SER A 29 26.44 -17.46 -36.61
N HIS A 30 26.88 -16.66 -37.59
CA HIS A 30 26.56 -15.25 -37.68
C HIS A 30 25.03 -14.99 -37.73
N PRO A 31 24.48 -14.01 -36.98
CA PRO A 31 23.04 -13.70 -36.94
C PRO A 31 22.39 -13.56 -38.33
N ASN A 32 23.06 -12.91 -39.29
CA ASN A 32 22.58 -12.80 -40.68
C ASN A 32 22.40 -14.15 -41.39
N ALA A 33 23.26 -15.14 -41.13
CA ALA A 33 23.11 -16.48 -41.69
C ALA A 33 21.91 -17.19 -41.05
N ILE A 34 21.74 -17.03 -39.73
CA ILE A 34 20.57 -17.55 -39.02
C ILE A 34 19.27 -16.89 -39.51
N PHE A 35 19.28 -15.58 -39.76
CA PHE A 35 18.17 -14.82 -40.35
C PHE A 35 17.80 -15.33 -41.74
N ALA A 36 18.77 -15.46 -42.65
CA ALA A 36 18.51 -15.95 -44.01
C ALA A 36 17.92 -17.37 -44.00
N LEU A 37 18.44 -18.24 -43.12
CA LEU A 37 17.94 -19.59 -42.92
C LEU A 37 16.52 -19.61 -42.32
N LEU A 38 16.23 -18.73 -41.37
CA LEU A 38 14.89 -18.56 -40.78
C LEU A 38 13.89 -18.07 -41.82
N LEU A 39 14.21 -17.00 -42.54
CA LEU A 39 13.36 -16.43 -43.58
C LEU A 39 13.04 -17.47 -44.67
N ALA A 40 14.05 -18.18 -45.17
CA ALA A 40 13.88 -19.24 -46.17
C ALA A 40 13.06 -20.43 -45.65
N SER A 41 13.13 -20.73 -44.36
CA SER A 41 12.36 -21.81 -43.75
C SER A 41 10.91 -21.42 -43.47
N LEU A 42 10.66 -20.15 -43.12
CA LEU A 42 9.33 -19.59 -42.94
C LEU A 42 8.57 -19.52 -44.26
N SER A 43 9.23 -19.19 -45.37
CA SER A 43 8.59 -19.20 -46.70
C SER A 43 8.19 -20.61 -47.18
N LYS A 44 8.67 -21.68 -46.53
CA LYS A 44 8.34 -23.09 -46.82
C LYS A 44 7.67 -23.83 -45.64
N LEU A 45 6.78 -23.12 -44.92
CA LEU A 45 6.11 -23.63 -43.71
C LEU A 45 5.26 -24.91 -43.92
N GLN A 46 4.83 -25.18 -45.15
CA GLN A 46 4.05 -26.38 -45.52
C GLN A 46 4.88 -27.68 -45.53
N GLN A 47 6.21 -27.61 -45.60
CA GLN A 47 7.07 -28.80 -45.65
C GLN A 47 7.31 -29.38 -44.24
N SER A 48 7.27 -30.70 -44.09
CA SER A 48 7.44 -31.39 -42.79
C SER A 48 8.82 -31.19 -42.15
N HIS A 49 9.86 -30.92 -42.97
CA HIS A 49 11.25 -30.77 -42.53
C HIS A 49 11.63 -29.36 -42.06
N SER A 50 10.80 -28.34 -42.32
CA SER A 50 11.10 -26.96 -41.94
C SER A 50 10.95 -26.69 -40.45
N LEU A 51 10.06 -27.41 -39.75
CA LEU A 51 9.77 -27.18 -38.33
C LEU A 51 10.94 -27.52 -37.38
N PRO A 52 11.59 -28.70 -37.47
CA PRO A 52 12.76 -28.99 -36.64
C PRO A 52 13.92 -28.04 -36.92
N PHE A 53 14.03 -27.55 -38.16
CA PHE A 53 15.07 -26.63 -38.59
C PHE A 53 14.85 -25.21 -38.04
N ILE A 54 13.64 -24.67 -38.15
CA ILE A 54 13.24 -23.39 -37.51
C ILE A 54 13.50 -23.44 -36.00
N ASN A 55 13.07 -24.52 -35.33
CA ASN A 55 13.30 -24.68 -33.90
C ASN A 55 14.80 -24.73 -33.55
N LYS A 56 15.64 -25.38 -34.37
CA LYS A 56 17.10 -25.41 -34.18
C LYS A 56 17.74 -24.05 -34.42
N CYS A 57 17.32 -23.30 -35.44
CA CYS A 57 17.78 -21.93 -35.69
C CYS A 57 17.44 -21.00 -34.52
N LEU A 58 16.20 -21.05 -34.01
CA LEU A 58 15.79 -20.25 -32.85
C LEU A 58 16.52 -20.68 -31.57
N LEU A 59 16.81 -21.97 -31.39
CA LEU A 59 17.61 -22.48 -30.27
C LEU A 59 19.08 -22.06 -30.31
N ALA A 60 19.65 -21.82 -31.49
CA ALA A 60 21.02 -21.32 -31.64
C ALA A 60 21.15 -19.87 -31.14
N ILE A 61 20.05 -19.12 -31.12
CA ILE A 61 19.98 -17.74 -30.61
C ILE A 61 19.67 -17.75 -29.10
N ARG A 62 20.58 -18.26 -28.28
CA ARG A 62 20.48 -18.14 -26.80
C ARG A 62 21.12 -16.83 -26.32
N ARG A 63 20.72 -16.37 -25.12
CA ARG A 63 21.28 -15.17 -24.43
C ARG A 63 22.81 -15.09 -24.52
N SER A 64 23.52 -16.23 -24.37
CA SER A 64 24.98 -16.32 -24.46
C SER A 64 25.59 -15.98 -25.83
N SER A 65 24.83 -16.18 -26.92
CA SER A 65 25.23 -15.85 -28.30
C SER A 65 24.92 -14.40 -28.63
N LEU A 66 23.81 -13.87 -28.10
CA LEU A 66 23.41 -12.46 -28.23
C LEU A 66 24.35 -11.51 -27.47
N LEU A 67 24.72 -11.86 -26.24
CA LEU A 67 25.66 -11.07 -25.41
C LEU A 67 27.10 -11.07 -25.96
N ARG A 68 27.50 -12.11 -26.70
CA ARG A 68 28.85 -12.23 -27.27
C ARG A 68 29.02 -11.51 -28.61
N SER A 69 27.94 -11.27 -29.34
CA SER A 69 28.02 -10.65 -30.66
C SER A 69 27.85 -9.14 -30.57
N ARG A 70 28.87 -8.35 -30.93
CA ARG A 70 28.74 -6.92 -31.26
C ARG A 70 27.96 -6.71 -32.59
N ILE A 71 26.92 -7.49 -32.84
CA ILE A 71 26.27 -7.64 -34.15
C ILE A 71 24.78 -7.30 -34.05
N SER A 72 24.28 -6.60 -35.07
CA SER A 72 22.89 -6.15 -35.20
C SER A 72 21.89 -7.32 -35.20
N VAL A 73 21.00 -7.34 -34.20
CA VAL A 73 19.89 -8.30 -34.08
C VAL A 73 18.70 -7.94 -34.99
N ARG A 74 18.71 -6.74 -35.58
CA ARG A 74 17.60 -6.13 -36.33
C ARG A 74 16.96 -7.02 -37.39
N PRO A 75 17.72 -7.77 -38.22
CA PRO A 75 17.10 -8.62 -39.23
C PRO A 75 16.19 -9.67 -38.61
N ILE A 76 16.59 -10.24 -37.47
CA ILE A 76 15.80 -11.27 -36.77
C ILE A 76 14.55 -10.64 -36.14
N LEU A 77 14.66 -9.40 -35.62
CA LEU A 77 13.51 -8.66 -35.08
C LEU A 77 12.40 -8.49 -36.13
N ALA A 78 12.76 -8.23 -37.40
CA ALA A 78 11.79 -8.09 -38.49
C ALA A 78 10.95 -9.37 -38.76
N LEU A 79 11.37 -10.54 -38.27
CA LEU A 79 10.62 -11.78 -38.42
C LEU A 79 9.62 -12.02 -37.26
N LEU A 80 9.71 -11.26 -36.17
CA LEU A 80 8.96 -11.51 -34.95
C LEU A 80 7.43 -11.53 -35.15
N PRO A 81 6.81 -10.58 -35.86
CA PRO A 81 5.36 -10.61 -36.07
C PRO A 81 4.90 -11.92 -36.74
N THR A 82 5.69 -12.43 -37.69
CA THR A 82 5.39 -13.69 -38.40
C THR A 82 5.53 -14.90 -37.49
N LEU A 83 6.56 -14.91 -36.63
CA LEU A 83 6.80 -16.00 -35.67
C LEU A 83 5.68 -16.09 -34.62
N LEU A 84 5.23 -14.94 -34.10
CA LEU A 84 4.18 -14.85 -33.08
C LEU A 84 2.81 -15.23 -33.65
N CYS A 85 2.50 -14.85 -34.89
CA CYS A 85 1.25 -15.20 -35.55
C CYS A 85 1.19 -16.65 -36.06
N SER A 86 2.22 -17.47 -35.81
CA SER A 86 2.25 -18.85 -36.28
C SER A 86 1.18 -19.71 -35.62
N THR A 87 0.41 -20.45 -36.45
CA THR A 87 -0.56 -21.46 -35.96
C THR A 87 0.11 -22.62 -35.22
N ARG A 88 1.42 -22.80 -35.40
CA ARG A 88 2.21 -23.84 -34.72
C ARG A 88 2.74 -23.30 -33.39
N SER A 89 2.18 -23.82 -32.30
CA SER A 89 2.52 -23.38 -30.93
C SER A 89 4.01 -23.42 -30.58
N GLN A 90 4.78 -24.34 -31.17
CA GLN A 90 6.23 -24.39 -30.95
C GLN A 90 6.95 -23.18 -31.51
N ILE A 91 6.56 -22.70 -32.69
CA ILE A 91 7.15 -21.52 -33.34
C ILE A 91 6.79 -20.27 -32.55
N ALA A 92 5.50 -20.12 -32.20
CA ALA A 92 5.02 -19.01 -31.39
C ALA A 92 5.73 -18.93 -30.01
N CYS A 93 5.88 -20.06 -29.30
CA CYS A 93 6.65 -20.12 -28.05
C CYS A 93 8.09 -19.62 -28.25
N ARG A 94 8.76 -20.06 -29.31
CA ARG A 94 10.15 -19.67 -29.57
C ARG A 94 10.29 -18.22 -29.97
N GLY A 95 9.32 -17.66 -30.70
CA GLY A 95 9.24 -16.23 -30.97
C GLY A 95 9.16 -15.43 -29.67
N ALA A 96 8.27 -15.81 -28.75
CA ALA A 96 8.15 -15.17 -27.44
C ALA A 96 9.42 -15.35 -26.57
N ASP A 97 9.97 -16.58 -26.48
CA ASP A 97 11.22 -16.85 -25.75
C ASP A 97 12.37 -15.97 -26.27
N PHE A 98 12.44 -15.75 -27.58
CA PHE A 98 13.45 -14.89 -28.19
C PHE A 98 13.22 -13.40 -27.87
N ILE A 99 11.97 -12.91 -27.86
CA ILE A 99 11.66 -11.56 -27.39
C ILE A 99 12.21 -11.35 -25.99
N GLY A 100 11.85 -12.21 -25.03
CA GLY A 100 12.32 -12.04 -23.64
C GLY A 100 13.85 -12.09 -23.53
N ALA A 101 14.50 -12.99 -24.26
CA ALA A 101 15.95 -13.05 -24.30
C ALA A 101 16.60 -11.78 -24.90
N ALA A 102 16.03 -11.23 -25.98
CA ALA A 102 16.54 -10.05 -26.68
C ALA A 102 16.29 -8.76 -25.88
N SER A 103 15.14 -8.65 -25.22
CA SER A 103 14.76 -7.52 -24.35
C SER A 103 15.70 -7.29 -23.18
N LEU A 104 16.50 -8.30 -22.80
CA LEU A 104 17.47 -8.21 -21.70
C LEU A 104 18.91 -8.06 -22.18
N VAL A 105 19.14 -7.90 -23.50
CA VAL A 105 20.48 -7.71 -24.06
C VAL A 105 20.96 -6.28 -23.83
N SER A 106 20.12 -5.29 -24.17
CA SER A 106 20.39 -3.87 -23.96
C SER A 106 19.09 -3.07 -23.95
N LEU A 107 19.17 -1.84 -23.43
CA LEU A 107 18.04 -0.89 -23.43
C LEU A 107 17.56 -0.60 -24.86
N GLU A 108 18.48 -0.41 -25.81
CA GLU A 108 18.15 -0.08 -27.19
C GLU A 108 17.40 -1.21 -27.90
N VAL A 109 17.80 -2.47 -27.68
CA VAL A 109 17.11 -3.63 -28.28
C VAL A 109 15.72 -3.79 -27.68
N ASN A 110 15.57 -3.56 -26.37
CA ASN A 110 14.28 -3.60 -25.70
C ASN A 110 13.31 -2.56 -26.29
N GLU A 111 13.76 -1.30 -26.42
CA GLU A 111 12.96 -0.22 -26.99
C GLU A 111 12.68 -0.41 -28.48
N GLU A 112 13.61 -0.99 -29.24
CA GLU A 112 13.39 -1.33 -30.66
C GLU A 112 12.27 -2.37 -30.81
N ILE A 113 12.26 -3.42 -29.97
CA ILE A 113 11.17 -4.42 -29.94
C ILE A 113 9.85 -3.78 -29.53
N ALA A 114 9.86 -2.95 -28.47
CA ALA A 114 8.66 -2.28 -27.98
C ALA A 114 8.07 -1.28 -28.97
N SER A 115 8.91 -0.66 -29.80
CA SER A 115 8.50 0.31 -30.82
C SER A 115 7.76 -0.35 -31.99
N ASP A 116 8.00 -1.64 -32.26
CA ASP A 116 7.28 -2.38 -33.29
C ASP A 116 5.89 -2.83 -32.79
N SER A 117 4.87 -2.05 -33.18
CA SER A 117 3.49 -2.31 -32.80
C SER A 117 2.96 -3.69 -33.22
N GLU A 118 3.44 -4.25 -34.34
CA GLU A 118 2.97 -5.56 -34.81
C GLU A 118 3.59 -6.70 -34.00
N THR A 119 4.85 -6.54 -33.58
CA THR A 119 5.49 -7.44 -32.63
C THR A 119 4.79 -7.41 -31.27
N VAL A 120 4.52 -6.22 -30.72
CA VAL A 120 3.83 -6.10 -29.42
C VAL A 120 2.41 -6.66 -29.47
N LYS A 121 1.61 -6.29 -30.49
CA LYS A 121 0.27 -6.87 -30.68
C LYS A 121 0.32 -8.38 -30.89
N GLY A 122 1.29 -8.87 -31.67
CA GLY A 122 1.54 -10.29 -31.91
C GLY A 122 1.80 -11.04 -30.62
N LEU A 123 2.68 -10.51 -29.76
CA LEU A 123 3.00 -11.07 -28.45
C LEU A 123 1.75 -11.15 -27.56
N ILE A 124 1.02 -10.04 -27.45
CA ILE A 124 -0.21 -9.95 -26.66
C ILE A 124 -1.31 -10.89 -27.21
N SER A 125 -1.34 -11.14 -28.53
CA SER A 125 -2.32 -12.04 -29.16
C SER A 125 -2.17 -13.49 -28.70
N LEU A 126 -0.97 -13.89 -28.27
CA LEU A 126 -0.68 -15.24 -27.76
C LEU A 126 -1.49 -15.61 -26.52
N PHE A 127 -1.98 -14.62 -25.77
CA PHE A 127 -2.86 -14.85 -24.61
C PHE A 127 -4.22 -15.45 -24.97
N ARG A 128 -4.59 -15.50 -26.26
CA ARG A 128 -5.76 -16.24 -26.74
C ARG A 128 -5.51 -17.74 -26.92
N ASN A 129 -4.26 -18.20 -26.78
CA ASN A 129 -3.91 -19.59 -27.01
C ASN A 129 -4.24 -20.45 -25.77
N PRO A 130 -4.95 -21.59 -25.91
CA PRO A 130 -5.31 -22.43 -24.77
C PRO A 130 -4.12 -23.21 -24.19
N LYS A 131 -3.00 -23.30 -24.91
CA LYS A 131 -1.84 -24.08 -24.45
C LYS A 131 -1.05 -23.30 -23.39
N ARG A 132 -1.03 -23.83 -22.16
CA ARG A 132 -0.29 -23.29 -21.01
C ARG A 132 1.17 -22.94 -21.32
N LYS A 133 1.87 -23.75 -22.13
CA LYS A 133 3.26 -23.47 -22.52
C LYS A 133 3.41 -22.19 -23.37
N VAL A 134 2.44 -21.90 -24.24
CA VAL A 134 2.42 -20.67 -25.04
C VAL A 134 2.15 -19.48 -24.14
N LEU A 135 1.18 -19.60 -23.24
CA LEU A 135 0.85 -18.56 -22.26
C LEU A 135 2.06 -18.21 -21.38
N LEU A 136 2.79 -19.23 -20.89
CA LEU A 136 3.97 -19.02 -20.05
C LEU A 136 5.09 -18.30 -20.82
N SER A 137 5.45 -18.79 -22.01
CA SER A 137 6.47 -18.12 -22.86
C SER A 137 6.08 -16.68 -23.18
N ALA A 138 4.81 -16.43 -23.52
CA ALA A 138 4.33 -15.08 -23.81
C ALA A 138 4.37 -14.16 -22.58
N CYS A 139 3.96 -14.67 -21.41
CA CYS A 139 3.98 -13.91 -20.17
C CYS A 139 5.42 -13.58 -19.71
N ASN A 140 6.33 -14.55 -19.80
CA ASN A 140 7.75 -14.32 -19.50
C ASN A 140 8.38 -13.30 -20.45
N ALA A 141 8.03 -13.35 -21.74
CA ALA A 141 8.47 -12.35 -22.70
C ALA A 141 7.93 -10.96 -22.38
N VAL A 142 6.67 -10.85 -21.92
CA VAL A 142 6.10 -9.58 -21.44
C VAL A 142 6.84 -9.07 -20.21
N LEU A 143 7.16 -9.94 -19.24
CA LEU A 143 7.93 -9.58 -18.05
C LEU A 143 9.33 -9.07 -18.41
N ASP A 144 10.06 -9.79 -19.25
CA ASP A 144 11.39 -9.42 -19.72
C ASP A 144 11.36 -8.09 -20.52
N LEU A 145 10.34 -7.90 -21.36
CA LEU A 145 10.14 -6.68 -22.13
C LEU A 145 9.76 -5.50 -21.23
N ALA A 146 8.91 -5.69 -20.22
CA ALA A 146 8.43 -4.67 -19.28
C ALA A 146 9.49 -4.21 -18.26
N THR A 147 10.77 -4.51 -18.47
CA THR A 147 11.89 -3.99 -17.66
C THR A 147 12.16 -2.51 -17.90
N THR A 148 11.65 -1.93 -18.99
CA THR A 148 11.79 -0.51 -19.34
C THR A 148 10.43 0.19 -19.26
N THR A 149 10.42 1.47 -18.88
CA THR A 149 9.20 2.27 -18.81
C THR A 149 8.56 2.48 -20.18
N PHE A 150 9.38 2.68 -21.23
CA PHE A 150 8.90 2.79 -22.61
C PHE A 150 8.12 1.53 -23.04
N ALA A 151 8.67 0.35 -22.79
CA ALA A 151 8.01 -0.89 -23.15
C ALA A 151 6.74 -1.16 -22.33
N GLN A 152 6.74 -0.81 -21.04
CA GLN A 152 5.53 -0.85 -20.20
C GLN A 152 4.41 -0.03 -20.83
N GLN A 153 4.70 1.21 -21.26
CA GLN A 153 3.71 2.07 -21.90
C GLN A 153 3.20 1.51 -23.23
N GLN A 154 4.06 0.91 -24.07
CA GLN A 154 3.62 0.26 -25.30
C GLN A 154 2.70 -0.95 -25.01
N LEU A 155 3.04 -1.77 -24.03
CA LEU A 155 2.19 -2.90 -23.60
C LEU A 155 0.83 -2.44 -23.11
N ILE A 156 0.77 -1.38 -22.29
CA ILE A 156 -0.47 -0.78 -21.79
C ILE A 156 -1.30 -0.23 -22.95
N LYS A 157 -0.68 0.54 -23.85
CA LYS A 157 -1.31 1.11 -25.07
C LYS A 157 -2.00 0.04 -25.91
N PHE A 158 -1.39 -1.14 -26.05
CA PHE A 158 -1.97 -2.27 -26.81
C PHE A 158 -2.84 -3.21 -25.94
N SER A 159 -3.34 -2.73 -24.79
CA SER A 159 -4.26 -3.43 -23.91
C SER A 159 -3.73 -4.77 -23.36
N ALA A 160 -2.42 -4.88 -23.12
CA ALA A 160 -1.83 -6.06 -22.51
C ALA A 160 -2.43 -6.34 -21.12
N LEU A 161 -2.59 -5.30 -20.30
CA LEU A 161 -3.13 -5.40 -18.94
C LEU A 161 -4.51 -6.08 -18.92
N ASN A 162 -5.43 -5.60 -19.77
CA ASN A 162 -6.77 -6.17 -19.87
C ASN A 162 -6.79 -7.67 -20.23
N LYS A 163 -5.86 -8.12 -21.08
CA LYS A 163 -5.73 -9.53 -21.47
C LYS A 163 -5.05 -10.37 -20.39
N LEU A 164 -4.02 -9.84 -19.74
CA LEU A 164 -3.33 -10.49 -18.62
C LEU A 164 -4.29 -10.73 -17.47
N THR A 165 -5.01 -9.70 -17.01
CA THR A 165 -5.99 -9.83 -15.92
C THR A 165 -7.09 -10.82 -16.30
N PHE A 166 -7.58 -10.80 -17.56
CA PHE A 166 -8.60 -11.74 -18.01
C PHE A 166 -8.12 -13.19 -17.96
N VAL A 167 -6.95 -13.49 -18.52
CA VAL A 167 -6.40 -14.86 -18.51
C VAL A 167 -6.05 -15.30 -17.10
N PHE A 168 -5.45 -14.42 -16.29
CA PHE A 168 -5.13 -14.68 -14.90
C PHE A 168 -6.37 -15.16 -14.13
N LEU A 169 -7.48 -14.41 -14.21
CA LEU A 169 -8.73 -14.76 -13.53
C LEU A 169 -9.36 -16.08 -14.02
N GLN A 170 -9.00 -16.57 -15.21
CA GLN A 170 -9.45 -17.88 -15.71
C GLN A 170 -8.58 -19.04 -15.23
N ILE A 171 -7.26 -18.82 -15.05
CA ILE A 171 -6.31 -19.88 -14.69
C ILE A 171 -6.09 -19.99 -13.18
N PHE A 172 -6.27 -18.90 -12.45
CA PHE A 172 -6.06 -18.81 -11.01
C PHE A 172 -7.10 -19.69 -10.28
N LYS A 173 -6.61 -20.64 -9.48
CA LYS A 173 -7.49 -21.64 -8.83
C LYS A 173 -7.80 -21.31 -7.37
N GLY A 174 -7.15 -20.29 -6.82
CA GLY A 174 -7.36 -19.83 -5.46
C GLY A 174 -6.06 -19.72 -4.67
N LEU A 175 -6.06 -18.82 -3.69
CA LEU A 175 -4.89 -18.51 -2.88
C LEU A 175 -4.73 -19.50 -1.72
N LYS A 176 -3.94 -20.57 -1.91
CA LYS A 176 -3.74 -21.60 -0.87
C LYS A 176 -2.79 -21.18 0.25
N CYS A 177 -1.61 -20.68 -0.12
CA CYS A 177 -0.55 -20.33 0.83
C CYS A 177 0.34 -19.26 0.21
N VAL A 178 0.76 -18.32 1.05
CA VAL A 178 1.70 -17.26 0.71
C VAL A 178 2.86 -17.32 1.69
N CYS A 179 4.07 -17.03 1.22
CA CYS A 179 5.26 -16.91 2.03
C CYS A 179 6.00 -15.63 1.68
N LEU A 180 6.89 -15.21 2.56
CA LEU A 180 7.88 -14.19 2.26
C LEU A 180 9.25 -14.85 2.13
N TRP A 181 10.10 -14.28 1.28
CA TRP A 181 11.48 -14.72 1.13
C TRP A 181 12.37 -13.50 0.83
N SER A 182 13.65 -13.61 1.15
CA SER A 182 14.65 -12.60 0.82
C SER A 182 15.79 -13.23 0.04
N GLU A 183 16.41 -12.44 -0.83
CA GLU A 183 17.55 -12.82 -1.64
C GLU A 183 18.84 -12.36 -0.94
N GLY A 184 19.03 -12.76 0.32
CA GLY A 184 20.13 -12.30 1.15
C GLY A 184 19.79 -12.22 2.64
N ASN A 185 20.65 -11.55 3.41
CA ASN A 185 20.56 -11.46 4.86
C ASN A 185 20.22 -10.03 5.29
N GLU A 186 19.15 -9.42 4.75
CA GLU A 186 18.90 -7.99 4.98
C GLU A 186 17.42 -7.62 5.00
N SER A 187 17.05 -6.82 6.01
CA SER A 187 15.86 -5.96 6.22
C SER A 187 14.48 -6.37 5.68
N HIS A 188 13.41 -5.96 6.39
CA HIS A 188 12.01 -6.14 5.93
C HIS A 188 11.75 -5.55 4.52
N HIS A 189 12.61 -4.64 4.06
CA HIS A 189 12.53 -3.94 2.78
C HIS A 189 12.85 -4.81 1.57
N SER A 190 13.56 -5.93 1.75
CA SER A 190 13.94 -6.85 0.67
C SER A 190 12.96 -8.01 0.47
N LEU A 191 11.89 -8.07 1.30
CA LEU A 191 10.98 -9.21 1.33
C LEU A 191 10.13 -9.27 0.05
N LYS A 192 10.30 -10.38 -0.66
CA LYS A 192 9.57 -10.77 -1.85
C LYS A 192 8.47 -11.77 -1.49
N ILE A 193 7.41 -11.76 -2.28
CA ILE A 193 6.26 -12.62 -2.07
C ILE A 193 6.47 -13.93 -2.83
N GLY A 194 6.29 -15.06 -2.17
CA GLY A 194 6.16 -16.37 -2.79
C GLY A 194 4.74 -16.88 -2.65
N ILE A 195 4.19 -17.49 -3.69
CA ILE A 195 2.84 -18.07 -3.64
C ILE A 195 2.96 -19.54 -3.98
N LYS A 196 2.31 -20.39 -3.17
CA LYS A 196 2.23 -21.84 -3.42
C LYS A 196 1.19 -22.13 -4.50
N GLU A 197 1.47 -21.67 -5.71
CA GLU A 197 0.67 -21.89 -6.90
C GLU A 197 1.57 -22.33 -8.07
N ASP A 198 0.98 -22.60 -9.22
CA ASP A 198 1.75 -22.97 -10.40
C ASP A 198 2.47 -21.75 -11.01
N GLU A 199 3.62 -22.01 -11.63
CA GLU A 199 4.50 -21.00 -12.23
C GLU A 199 3.76 -20.04 -13.18
N LEU A 200 2.75 -20.52 -13.92
CA LEU A 200 1.98 -19.69 -14.84
C LEU A 200 1.15 -18.64 -14.11
N SER A 201 0.43 -19.03 -13.06
CA SER A 201 -0.40 -18.13 -12.27
C SER A 201 0.45 -17.02 -11.61
N VAL A 202 1.62 -17.39 -11.08
CA VAL A 202 2.57 -16.44 -10.49
C VAL A 202 3.15 -15.48 -11.54
N ALA A 203 3.51 -15.97 -12.73
CA ALA A 203 4.01 -15.12 -13.81
C ALA A 203 2.96 -14.09 -14.25
N PHE A 204 1.70 -14.51 -14.40
CA PHE A 204 0.60 -13.62 -14.78
C PHE A 204 0.28 -12.59 -13.71
N LEU A 205 0.27 -12.98 -12.42
CA LEU A 205 0.11 -12.05 -11.30
C LEU A 205 1.22 -10.99 -11.34
N THR A 206 2.47 -11.42 -11.51
CA THR A 206 3.65 -10.55 -11.57
C THR A 206 3.57 -9.56 -12.73
N ALA A 207 3.22 -10.04 -13.93
CA ALA A 207 3.08 -9.18 -15.11
C ALA A 207 1.95 -8.17 -14.94
N THR A 208 0.84 -8.58 -14.32
CA THR A 208 -0.32 -7.71 -14.07
C THR A 208 0.04 -6.60 -13.08
N ILE A 209 0.71 -6.92 -11.97
CA ILE A 209 1.18 -5.94 -10.96
C ILE A 209 2.16 -4.94 -11.57
N ILE A 210 3.14 -5.41 -12.35
CA ILE A 210 4.12 -4.52 -13.01
C ILE A 210 3.40 -3.51 -13.91
N LEU A 211 2.45 -3.95 -14.73
CA LEU A 211 1.75 -3.05 -15.63
C LEU A 211 0.78 -2.11 -14.91
N ILE A 212 0.10 -2.56 -13.83
CA ILE A 212 -0.72 -1.66 -13.00
C ILE A 212 0.14 -0.54 -12.41
N ASN A 213 1.31 -0.88 -11.89
CA ASN A 213 2.21 0.12 -11.29
C ASN A 213 2.84 1.06 -12.31
N ALA A 214 2.80 0.70 -13.60
CA ALA A 214 3.24 1.56 -14.70
C ALA A 214 2.10 2.42 -15.29
N CYS A 215 0.84 2.21 -14.90
CA CYS A 215 -0.29 2.95 -15.46
C CYS A 215 -0.41 4.37 -14.88
N GLU A 216 -0.76 5.32 -15.74
CA GLU A 216 -1.31 6.62 -15.35
C GLU A 216 -2.77 6.51 -14.90
N ILE A 217 -3.33 7.56 -14.27
CA ILE A 217 -4.70 7.55 -13.73
C ILE A 217 -5.73 7.25 -14.84
N GLU A 218 -5.62 7.91 -16.00
CA GLU A 218 -6.53 7.69 -17.14
C GLU A 218 -6.45 6.24 -17.66
N GLN A 219 -5.24 5.66 -17.65
CA GLN A 219 -5.04 4.28 -18.10
C GLN A 219 -5.65 3.27 -17.12
N LEU A 220 -5.62 3.55 -15.81
CA LEU A 220 -6.27 2.73 -14.79
C LEU A 220 -7.79 2.74 -14.95
N GLN A 221 -8.39 3.87 -15.36
CA GLN A 221 -9.83 3.99 -15.62
C GLN A 221 -10.29 3.12 -16.81
N ASN A 222 -9.38 2.79 -17.74
CA ASN A 222 -9.68 1.91 -18.88
C ASN A 222 -9.77 0.41 -18.51
N ILE A 223 -9.46 0.04 -17.25
CA ILE A 223 -9.60 -1.33 -16.76
C ILE A 223 -11.08 -1.57 -16.40
N PRO A 224 -11.74 -2.62 -16.93
CA PRO A 224 -13.13 -2.92 -16.60
C PRO A 224 -13.36 -3.06 -15.08
N THR A 225 -14.29 -2.29 -14.53
CA THR A 225 -14.57 -2.16 -13.08
C THR A 225 -14.75 -3.50 -12.37
N ARG A 226 -15.49 -4.44 -12.98
CA ARG A 226 -15.68 -5.77 -12.39
C ARG A 226 -14.36 -6.54 -12.24
N ARG A 227 -13.44 -6.42 -13.21
CA ARG A 227 -12.16 -7.12 -13.19
C ARG A 227 -11.20 -6.46 -12.22
N SER A 228 -11.13 -5.13 -12.19
CA SER A 228 -10.31 -4.40 -11.23
C SER A 228 -10.74 -4.70 -9.80
N HIS A 229 -12.05 -4.76 -9.51
CA HIS A 229 -12.53 -5.16 -8.17
C HIS A 229 -12.13 -6.57 -7.77
N VAL A 230 -12.35 -7.58 -8.63
CA VAL A 230 -11.98 -8.96 -8.31
C VAL A 230 -10.48 -9.09 -8.08
N PHE A 231 -9.68 -8.43 -8.92
CA PHE A 231 -8.23 -8.44 -8.78
C PHE A 231 -7.77 -7.69 -7.53
N LEU A 232 -8.33 -6.51 -7.23
CA LEU A 232 -8.06 -5.75 -6.01
C LEU A 232 -8.39 -6.56 -4.75
N SER A 233 -9.54 -7.24 -4.72
CA SER A 233 -9.90 -8.14 -3.61
C SER A 233 -8.86 -9.24 -3.40
N LEU A 234 -8.35 -9.84 -4.48
CA LEU A 234 -7.28 -10.83 -4.38
C LEU A 234 -5.98 -10.20 -3.85
N LEU A 235 -5.58 -9.03 -4.36
CA LEU A 235 -4.36 -8.36 -3.86
C LEU A 235 -4.47 -8.04 -2.37
N LYS A 236 -5.65 -7.59 -1.90
CA LYS A 236 -5.95 -7.38 -0.48
C LYS A 236 -5.85 -8.68 0.32
N GLU A 237 -6.37 -9.80 -0.21
CA GLU A 237 -6.25 -11.12 0.44
C GLU A 237 -4.77 -11.56 0.56
N ILE A 238 -3.99 -11.41 -0.52
CA ILE A 238 -2.55 -11.68 -0.49
C ILE A 238 -1.88 -10.81 0.56
N ARG A 239 -2.22 -9.51 0.61
CA ARG A 239 -1.64 -8.57 1.57
C ARG A 239 -1.90 -8.99 3.02
N VAL A 240 -3.14 -9.35 3.36
CA VAL A 240 -3.51 -9.80 4.71
C VAL A 240 -2.70 -11.04 5.10
N LYS A 241 -2.60 -12.06 4.23
CA LYS A 241 -1.84 -13.28 4.52
C LYS A 241 -0.34 -13.03 4.70
N VAL A 242 0.22 -12.08 3.95
CA VAL A 242 1.65 -11.73 4.01
C VAL A 242 2.00 -10.93 5.27
N SER A 243 1.03 -10.20 5.84
CA SER A 243 1.20 -9.45 7.08
C SER A 243 1.05 -10.30 8.35
N ASP A 244 0.71 -11.59 8.22
CA ASP A 244 0.61 -12.51 9.35
C ASP A 244 1.99 -12.71 10.00
N PRO A 245 2.14 -12.47 11.33
CA PRO A 245 3.42 -12.66 12.01
C PRO A 245 4.03 -14.05 11.84
N GLU A 246 3.21 -15.11 11.77
CA GLU A 246 3.73 -16.47 11.57
C GLU A 246 4.37 -16.61 10.18
N VAL A 247 3.76 -15.98 9.17
CA VAL A 247 4.29 -15.98 7.80
C VAL A 247 5.57 -15.15 7.72
N VAL A 248 5.60 -13.99 8.37
CA VAL A 248 6.79 -13.12 8.46
C VAL A 248 7.94 -13.84 9.17
N GLU A 249 7.67 -14.53 10.27
CA GLU A 249 8.67 -15.28 11.03
C GLU A 249 9.15 -16.52 10.26
N SER A 250 8.26 -17.20 9.53
CA SER A 250 8.62 -18.30 8.65
C SER A 250 9.54 -17.86 7.50
N ALA A 251 9.42 -16.61 7.04
CA ALA A 251 10.27 -16.04 5.99
C ALA A 251 11.75 -16.00 6.38
N ARG A 252 12.04 -15.72 7.66
CA ARG A 252 13.41 -15.77 8.21
C ARG A 252 13.99 -17.18 8.22
N LYS A 253 13.13 -18.21 8.23
CA LYS A 253 13.50 -19.64 8.31
C LYS A 253 13.45 -20.35 6.94
N CYS A 254 12.64 -19.86 6.00
CA CYS A 254 12.42 -20.45 4.68
C CYS A 254 13.52 -20.07 3.68
N ASN A 255 14.68 -20.71 3.79
CA ASN A 255 15.64 -20.80 2.68
C ASN A 255 15.80 -22.21 2.10
N GLU A 256 15.13 -23.24 2.64
CA GLU A 256 15.50 -24.64 2.36
C GLU A 256 14.37 -25.56 1.83
N GLU A 257 13.07 -25.22 1.97
CA GLU A 257 11.99 -26.13 1.56
C GLU A 257 11.48 -25.86 0.13
N GLY A 258 11.96 -26.65 -0.84
CA GLY A 258 11.76 -26.51 -2.29
C GLY A 258 10.36 -26.78 -2.85
N GLY A 259 9.32 -26.13 -2.32
CA GLY A 259 7.92 -26.29 -2.77
C GLY A 259 7.22 -25.03 -3.30
N LEU A 260 7.91 -23.90 -3.43
CA LEU A 260 7.31 -22.58 -3.66
C LEU A 260 7.79 -21.94 -4.96
N CYS A 261 6.86 -21.37 -5.74
CA CYS A 261 7.20 -20.51 -6.87
C CYS A 261 7.58 -19.12 -6.35
N LYS A 262 8.86 -18.80 -6.39
CA LYS A 262 9.40 -17.50 -6.00
C LYS A 262 8.95 -16.44 -7.02
N SER A 263 8.19 -15.42 -6.57
CA SER A 263 7.94 -14.23 -7.39
C SER A 263 8.96 -13.14 -7.06
N ASN A 264 9.24 -12.27 -8.04
CA ASN A 264 10.02 -11.05 -7.85
C ASN A 264 9.18 -9.87 -7.32
N ILE A 265 7.89 -10.07 -7.03
CA ILE A 265 7.02 -9.05 -6.45
C ILE A 265 7.48 -8.73 -5.02
N ALA A 266 7.87 -7.49 -4.76
CA ALA A 266 8.06 -6.99 -3.40
C ALA A 266 6.72 -6.61 -2.75
N VAL A 267 6.69 -6.59 -1.41
CA VAL A 267 5.53 -6.12 -0.63
C VAL A 267 5.10 -4.70 -1.04
N SER A 268 6.06 -3.84 -1.38
CA SER A 268 5.80 -2.48 -1.83
C SER A 268 5.17 -2.42 -3.22
N ASN A 269 5.54 -3.32 -4.13
CA ASN A 269 4.88 -3.39 -5.44
C ASN A 269 3.41 -3.80 -5.31
N LEU A 270 3.13 -4.78 -4.45
CA LEU A 270 1.76 -5.21 -4.14
C LEU A 270 0.95 -4.05 -3.55
N SER A 271 1.52 -3.35 -2.57
CA SER A 271 0.87 -2.24 -1.87
C SER A 271 0.58 -1.06 -2.81
N GLU A 272 1.51 -0.75 -3.72
CA GLU A 272 1.31 0.26 -4.76
C GLU A 272 0.18 -0.14 -5.73
N SER A 273 0.11 -1.42 -6.16
CA SER A 273 -1.00 -1.88 -7.00
C SER A 273 -2.35 -1.76 -6.30
N ILE A 274 -2.41 -2.10 -5.00
CA ILE A 274 -3.63 -1.93 -4.18
C ILE A 274 -4.02 -0.45 -4.14
N PHE A 275 -3.07 0.44 -3.86
CA PHE A 275 -3.30 1.88 -3.84
C PHE A 275 -3.83 2.38 -5.17
N ARG A 276 -3.14 2.11 -6.28
CA ARG A 276 -3.51 2.56 -7.63
C ARG A 276 -4.89 2.10 -8.05
N LEU A 277 -5.24 0.84 -7.79
CA LEU A 277 -6.58 0.32 -8.07
C LEU A 277 -7.66 0.86 -7.12
N SER A 278 -7.28 1.41 -5.98
CA SER A 278 -8.20 1.99 -4.99
C SER A 278 -8.52 3.47 -5.25
N ILE A 279 -7.65 4.23 -5.95
CA ILE A 279 -7.81 5.68 -6.24
C ILE A 279 -9.21 6.00 -6.79
N ASN A 280 -9.71 5.19 -7.73
CA ASN A 280 -11.00 5.40 -8.38
C ASN A 280 -12.06 4.36 -7.94
N SER A 281 -11.78 3.59 -6.89
CA SER A 281 -12.80 2.68 -6.38
C SER A 281 -13.89 3.57 -5.77
N SER A 282 -15.07 3.55 -6.36
CA SER A 282 -16.24 4.34 -5.96
C SER A 282 -16.78 4.00 -4.57
N GLN A 283 -16.00 3.31 -3.74
CA GLN A 283 -16.14 3.35 -2.30
C GLN A 283 -15.78 4.77 -1.85
N ARG A 284 -16.71 5.72 -2.05
CA ARG A 284 -16.86 6.79 -1.07
C ARG A 284 -16.82 6.06 0.27
N THR A 285 -15.85 6.38 1.13
CA THR A 285 -16.00 6.14 2.57
C THR A 285 -17.46 6.44 2.87
N GLY A 286 -18.21 5.46 3.37
CA GLY A 286 -19.62 5.67 3.64
C GLY A 286 -19.67 6.82 4.62
N SER A 287 -19.95 8.03 4.13
CA SER A 287 -19.94 9.23 4.95
C SER A 287 -20.94 8.95 6.05
N LEU A 288 -20.46 9.08 7.29
CA LEU A 288 -21.33 8.91 8.42
C LEU A 288 -22.34 10.06 8.34
N ALA A 289 -23.62 9.79 8.53
CA ALA A 289 -24.62 10.85 8.46
C ALA A 289 -24.25 11.97 9.45
N LEU A 290 -24.33 13.24 9.01
CA LEU A 290 -23.97 14.42 9.81
C LEU A 290 -24.63 14.38 11.20
N GLU A 291 -25.90 14.00 11.24
CA GLU A 291 -26.69 13.85 12.47
C GLU A 291 -26.08 12.86 13.49
N VAL A 292 -25.34 11.83 13.04
CA VAL A 292 -24.67 10.87 13.92
C VAL A 292 -23.42 11.50 14.54
N ILE A 293 -22.69 12.30 13.77
CA ILE A 293 -21.53 13.06 14.26
C ILE A 293 -21.97 14.14 15.23
N GLU A 294 -23.01 14.91 14.90
CA GLU A 294 -23.55 15.95 15.79
C GLU A 294 -24.03 15.36 17.12
N ARG A 295 -24.81 14.27 17.06
CA ARG A 295 -25.20 13.52 18.27
C ARG A 295 -24.00 12.90 18.99
N GLY A 296 -22.94 12.56 18.25
CA GLY A 296 -21.67 12.05 18.74
C GLY A 296 -20.83 13.09 19.49
N LEU A 297 -20.77 14.32 19.01
CA LEU A 297 -19.96 15.38 19.62
C LEU A 297 -20.72 16.23 20.63
N PHE A 298 -22.03 16.46 20.42
CA PHE A 298 -22.86 17.38 21.21
C PHE A 298 -23.94 16.65 22.03
N GLY A 299 -24.14 15.35 21.83
CA GLY A 299 -25.10 14.54 22.59
C GLY A 299 -26.55 14.97 22.37
N ARG A 300 -27.38 14.84 23.40
CA ARG A 300 -28.72 15.47 23.49
C ARG A 300 -28.69 16.77 24.30
N SER A 301 -27.53 17.40 24.38
CA SER A 301 -27.39 18.65 25.15
C SER A 301 -28.19 19.78 24.52
N ASP A 302 -28.43 20.84 25.28
CA ASP A 302 -29.05 22.06 24.76
C ASP A 302 -28.10 22.84 23.82
N THR A 303 -26.85 22.40 23.67
CA THR A 303 -25.85 23.07 22.82
C THR A 303 -25.92 22.51 21.41
N SER A 304 -26.53 23.26 20.49
CA SER A 304 -26.50 22.97 19.06
C SER A 304 -25.11 23.19 18.46
N PHE A 305 -24.88 22.73 17.23
CA PHE A 305 -23.64 23.05 16.50
C PHE A 305 -23.49 24.56 16.31
N GLU A 306 -24.58 25.28 16.02
CA GLU A 306 -24.59 26.73 15.93
C GLU A 306 -24.21 27.40 17.24
N ASP A 307 -24.76 26.93 18.36
CA ASP A 307 -24.38 27.45 19.69
C ASP A 307 -22.91 27.18 19.98
N PHE A 308 -22.40 26.02 19.56
CA PHE A 308 -20.99 25.69 19.68
C PHE A 308 -20.10 26.66 18.89
N ILE A 309 -20.41 26.89 17.61
CA ILE A 309 -19.67 27.78 16.74
C ILE A 309 -19.67 29.22 17.27
N MET A 310 -20.80 29.70 17.78
CA MET A 310 -20.92 31.08 18.25
C MET A 310 -20.24 31.35 19.60
N ASN A 311 -20.18 30.36 20.49
CA ASN A 311 -19.76 30.58 21.88
C ASN A 311 -18.42 29.94 22.26
N TYR A 312 -17.97 28.92 21.52
CA TYR A 312 -16.83 28.11 21.94
C TYR A 312 -15.74 27.98 20.88
N TRP A 313 -16.09 27.89 19.59
CA TRP A 313 -15.13 27.72 18.50
C TRP A 313 -14.03 28.80 18.53
N GLU A 314 -12.77 28.36 18.60
CA GLU A 314 -11.56 29.20 18.74
C GLU A 314 -11.50 30.10 20.00
N ALA A 315 -12.51 30.02 20.87
CA ALA A 315 -12.73 30.98 21.96
C ALA A 315 -12.47 30.39 23.35
N SER A 316 -13.06 29.23 23.67
CA SER A 316 -12.95 28.62 25.00
C SER A 316 -13.03 27.09 24.95
N PRO A 317 -12.28 26.38 25.81
CA PRO A 317 -12.52 24.98 26.11
C PRO A 317 -13.97 24.71 26.52
N PHE A 318 -14.47 23.57 26.06
CA PHE A 318 -15.85 23.13 26.26
C PHE A 318 -15.86 21.63 26.55
N LEU A 319 -16.42 21.24 27.71
CA LEU A 319 -16.58 19.83 28.09
C LEU A 319 -18.04 19.45 27.90
N LEU A 320 -18.26 18.42 27.09
CA LEU A 320 -19.52 17.70 27.06
C LEU A 320 -19.38 16.42 27.89
N SER A 321 -20.03 16.41 29.05
CA SER A 321 -20.14 15.20 29.88
C SER A 321 -21.33 14.35 29.45
N ARG A 322 -21.11 13.06 29.17
CA ARG A 322 -22.19 12.14 28.82
C ARG A 322 -22.80 11.48 30.05
N THR A 323 -24.12 11.30 30.04
CA THR A 323 -24.81 10.55 31.09
C THR A 323 -25.01 9.09 30.69
N MET A 324 -25.21 8.20 31.67
CA MET A 324 -25.50 6.77 31.42
C MET A 324 -26.70 6.50 30.49
N LYS A 325 -27.61 7.48 30.32
CA LYS A 325 -28.75 7.37 29.39
C LYS A 325 -28.36 7.61 27.93
N ASP A 326 -27.24 8.29 27.69
CA ASP A 326 -26.74 8.64 26.35
C ASP A 326 -25.93 7.51 25.72
N LEU A 327 -25.35 6.61 26.54
CA LEU A 327 -24.53 5.47 26.10
C LEU A 327 -25.24 4.48 25.16
N ASN A 328 -26.57 4.40 25.23
CA ASN A 328 -27.39 3.55 24.34
C ASN A 328 -27.71 4.20 22.99
N THR A 329 -27.28 5.44 22.77
CA THR A 329 -27.53 6.19 21.54
C THR A 329 -26.28 6.09 20.66
N TYR A 330 -26.28 5.13 19.73
CA TYR A 330 -25.31 4.95 18.63
C TYR A 330 -23.98 5.72 18.82
N ASP A 331 -23.10 5.25 19.70
CA ASP A 331 -21.78 5.88 19.86
C ASP A 331 -21.06 5.84 18.50
N MET A 332 -20.70 7.02 17.97
CA MET A 332 -20.04 7.18 16.68
C MET A 332 -18.76 6.35 16.57
N PHE A 333 -18.11 6.05 17.70
CA PHE A 333 -16.91 5.22 17.76
C PHE A 333 -17.20 3.72 17.90
N SER A 334 -18.47 3.29 18.03
CA SER A 334 -18.83 1.87 18.20
C SER A 334 -18.18 0.94 17.16
N PRO A 335 -18.17 1.25 15.85
CA PRO A 335 -17.55 0.37 14.87
C PRO A 335 -16.03 0.23 15.07
N PHE A 336 -15.37 1.32 15.47
CA PHE A 336 -13.95 1.31 15.81
C PHE A 336 -13.72 0.48 17.08
N VAL A 337 -14.47 0.74 18.15
CA VAL A 337 -14.35 0.02 19.42
C VAL A 337 -14.60 -1.48 19.25
N GLN A 338 -15.59 -1.88 18.46
CA GLN A 338 -15.86 -3.30 18.14
C GLN A 338 -14.75 -3.96 17.33
N SER A 339 -13.98 -3.17 16.55
CA SER A 339 -12.82 -3.68 15.82
C SER A 339 -11.62 -3.97 16.74
N LEU A 340 -11.58 -3.33 17.92
CA LEU A 340 -10.57 -3.60 18.94
C LEU A 340 -10.89 -4.95 19.58
N SER A 341 -10.03 -5.94 19.38
CA SER A 341 -10.16 -7.30 19.96
C SER A 341 -9.81 -7.32 21.45
N TRP A 342 -10.43 -6.41 22.22
CA TRP A 342 -10.22 -6.23 23.65
C TRP A 342 -10.62 -7.49 24.43
N LYS A 343 -9.66 -8.13 25.13
CA LYS A 343 -9.91 -9.33 25.95
C LYS A 343 -9.84 -9.08 27.46
N GLY A 344 -9.95 -7.83 27.90
CA GLY A 344 -9.90 -7.46 29.32
C GLY A 344 -8.54 -6.95 29.80
N SER A 345 -7.52 -6.90 28.92
CA SER A 345 -6.17 -6.47 29.30
C SER A 345 -5.56 -5.50 28.30
N VAL A 346 -4.77 -4.55 28.80
CA VAL A 346 -4.10 -3.55 27.96
C VAL A 346 -3.09 -4.17 26.97
N PRO A 347 -2.31 -5.22 27.31
CA PRO A 347 -1.48 -5.90 26.32
C PRO A 347 -2.27 -6.45 25.13
N SER A 348 -3.47 -7.01 25.37
CA SER A 348 -4.34 -7.50 24.29
C SER A 348 -4.87 -6.37 23.41
N LEU A 349 -5.20 -5.22 24.01
CA LEU A 349 -5.59 -4.01 23.30
C LEU A 349 -4.46 -3.45 22.44
N LEU A 350 -3.27 -3.32 23.01
CA LEU A 350 -2.09 -2.76 22.35
C LEU A 350 -1.65 -3.64 21.16
N SER A 351 -1.67 -4.96 21.33
CA SER A 351 -1.50 -5.90 20.22
C SER A 351 -2.58 -5.72 19.16
N SER A 352 -3.86 -5.61 19.54
CA SER A 352 -4.96 -5.41 18.60
C SER A 352 -4.85 -4.09 17.83
N ILE A 353 -4.29 -3.04 18.44
CA ILE A 353 -4.13 -1.73 17.79
C ILE A 353 -2.92 -1.74 16.85
N LEU A 354 -1.76 -2.24 17.30
CA LEU A 354 -0.49 -2.08 16.59
C LEU A 354 -0.20 -3.19 15.58
N GLN A 355 -0.72 -4.41 15.81
CA GLN A 355 -0.41 -5.56 14.97
C GLN A 355 -1.03 -5.41 13.58
N GLY A 356 -0.19 -5.51 12.54
CA GLY A 356 -0.64 -5.39 11.15
C GLY A 356 -0.79 -3.95 10.64
N LEU A 357 -0.51 -2.94 11.48
CA LEU A 357 -0.45 -1.56 11.02
C LEU A 357 0.72 -1.32 10.09
N MET A 358 0.49 -0.49 9.07
CA MET A 358 1.50 -0.07 8.09
C MET A 358 1.82 1.40 8.23
N SER A 359 2.99 1.87 7.81
CA SER A 359 3.27 3.30 7.79
C SER A 359 2.29 4.04 6.88
N CYS A 360 1.81 5.18 7.37
CA CYS A 360 1.02 6.15 6.63
C CYS A 360 1.93 7.34 6.36
N PHE A 361 2.41 7.47 5.13
CA PHE A 361 3.24 8.61 4.76
C PHE A 361 2.36 9.85 4.64
N PRO A 362 2.80 11.00 5.19
CA PRO A 362 2.07 12.25 5.03
C PRO A 362 2.00 12.60 3.54
N ILE A 363 0.85 13.10 3.12
CA ILE A 363 0.65 13.70 1.80
C ILE A 363 0.64 15.21 2.03
N ALA A 364 1.44 15.94 1.27
CA ALA A 364 1.46 17.39 1.36
C ALA A 364 0.08 17.96 0.98
N SER A 365 -0.41 18.96 1.70
CA SER A 365 -1.75 19.54 1.46
C SER A 365 -1.86 20.18 0.07
N ASP A 366 -0.74 20.60 -0.53
CA ASP A 366 -0.64 21.15 -1.87
C ASP A 366 -0.41 20.10 -2.98
N GLU A 367 -0.38 18.80 -2.65
CA GLU A 367 -0.23 17.73 -3.63
C GLU A 367 -1.49 17.56 -4.50
N GLN A 368 -1.40 17.99 -5.75
CA GLN A 368 -2.50 17.90 -6.71
C GLN A 368 -2.52 16.58 -7.49
N ASN A 369 -1.37 15.88 -7.58
CA ASN A 369 -1.25 14.64 -8.33
C ASN A 369 -0.76 13.52 -7.42
N ILE A 370 -1.70 12.70 -6.97
CA ILE A 370 -1.41 11.56 -6.08
C ILE A 370 -0.35 10.57 -6.62
N LEU A 371 -0.07 10.56 -7.93
CA LEU A 371 1.01 9.73 -8.48
C LEU A 371 2.41 10.29 -8.18
N ASN A 372 2.56 11.60 -7.95
CA ASN A 372 3.82 12.21 -7.51
C ASN A 372 4.18 11.67 -6.13
N PHE A 373 3.23 11.71 -5.18
CA PHE A 373 3.34 11.05 -3.88
C PHE A 373 3.81 9.58 -4.03
N LEU A 374 3.20 8.79 -4.91
CA LEU A 374 3.62 7.39 -5.14
C LEU A 374 5.07 7.26 -5.61
N ASN A 375 5.57 8.22 -6.40
CA ASN A 375 6.97 8.24 -6.81
C ASN A 375 7.90 8.57 -5.63
N GLU A 376 7.50 9.48 -4.74
CA GLU A 376 8.27 9.84 -3.54
C GLU A 376 8.37 8.67 -2.56
N VAL A 377 7.27 7.95 -2.33
CA VAL A 377 7.22 6.80 -1.43
C VAL A 377 7.52 5.47 -2.13
N LYS A 378 8.03 5.51 -3.36
CA LYS A 378 8.29 4.34 -4.19
C LYS A 378 9.19 3.35 -3.45
N GLY A 379 8.76 2.09 -3.44
CA GLY A 379 9.46 1.02 -2.72
C GLY A 379 9.20 1.00 -1.21
N ARG A 380 8.62 2.04 -0.60
CA ARG A 380 8.36 2.15 0.85
C ARG A 380 6.90 1.92 1.25
N LEU A 381 5.98 1.85 0.30
CA LEU A 381 4.57 1.57 0.57
C LEU A 381 4.38 0.18 1.21
N GLY A 382 3.47 0.11 2.18
CA GLY A 382 3.20 -1.12 2.93
C GLY A 382 4.31 -1.51 3.92
N TYR A 383 5.22 -0.61 4.24
CA TYR A 383 6.19 -0.84 5.31
C TYR A 383 5.51 -0.83 6.68
N PRO A 384 6.13 -1.45 7.72
CA PRO A 384 5.66 -1.35 9.09
C PRO A 384 5.63 0.11 9.57
N ILE A 385 4.91 0.37 10.67
CA ILE A 385 4.85 1.70 11.29
C ILE A 385 6.24 2.23 11.65
N ILE A 386 6.44 3.53 11.43
CA ILE A 386 7.69 4.25 11.63
C ILE A 386 7.62 5.05 12.93
N TYR A 387 8.62 4.91 13.79
CA TYR A 387 8.72 5.69 15.03
C TYR A 387 8.88 7.19 14.71
N GLN A 388 8.30 8.06 15.55
CA GLN A 388 8.17 9.52 15.36
C GLN A 388 7.27 9.97 14.21
N GLN A 389 7.08 9.16 13.16
CA GLN A 389 6.13 9.46 12.09
C GLN A 389 4.73 8.96 12.45
N ASP A 390 4.58 7.64 12.57
CA ASP A 390 3.31 6.96 12.83
C ASP A 390 3.04 6.79 14.33
N ILE A 391 4.08 6.51 15.12
CA ILE A 391 3.96 6.15 16.53
C ILE A 391 5.03 6.83 17.38
N ARG A 392 4.64 7.30 18.58
CA ARG A 392 5.54 7.76 19.63
C ARG A 392 5.25 6.98 20.91
N VAL A 393 6.29 6.63 21.65
CA VAL A 393 6.17 6.00 22.97
C VAL A 393 6.89 6.92 23.94
N VAL A 394 6.12 7.69 24.71
CA VAL A 394 6.59 8.89 25.41
C VAL A 394 6.10 8.96 26.84
N LYS A 395 6.92 9.55 27.70
CA LYS A 395 6.63 9.81 29.11
C LYS A 395 7.18 11.16 29.50
N THR A 396 6.42 11.94 30.26
CA THR A 396 6.91 13.20 30.82
C THR A 396 7.65 12.91 32.11
N ASP A 397 8.90 13.35 32.20
CA ASP A 397 9.67 13.27 33.42
C ASP A 397 9.16 14.30 34.45
N SER A 398 8.85 13.83 35.65
CA SER A 398 8.25 14.67 36.71
C SER A 398 9.18 15.79 37.20
N GLN A 399 10.50 15.62 37.07
CA GLN A 399 11.47 16.60 37.56
C GLN A 399 11.77 17.68 36.50
N SER A 400 12.15 17.25 35.30
CA SER A 400 12.53 18.13 34.20
C SER A 400 11.34 18.68 33.41
N ARG A 401 10.16 18.08 33.55
CA ARG A 401 8.94 18.36 32.76
C ARG A 401 9.16 18.24 31.24
N LYS A 402 10.13 17.42 30.83
CA LYS A 402 10.43 17.14 29.43
C LYS A 402 9.90 15.78 29.02
N GLU A 403 9.58 15.65 27.75
CA GLU A 403 9.19 14.38 27.14
C GLU A 403 10.43 13.48 26.97
N MET A 404 10.33 12.27 27.49
CA MET A 404 11.26 11.18 27.28
C MET A 404 10.64 10.19 26.30
N HIS A 405 11.37 9.88 25.23
CA HIS A 405 11.01 8.80 24.32
C HIS A 405 11.45 7.46 24.89
N TYR A 406 10.79 6.34 24.58
CA TYR A 406 11.22 5.02 25.04
C TYR A 406 12.38 4.47 24.20
N PHE A 407 12.28 4.60 22.88
CA PHE A 407 13.32 4.17 21.94
C PHE A 407 14.43 5.24 21.84
N GLN A 408 15.16 5.50 22.94
CA GLN A 408 16.09 6.63 23.13
C GLN A 408 17.41 6.54 22.35
N ASP A 409 17.88 5.34 21.99
CA ASP A 409 19.20 5.09 21.38
C ASP A 409 19.44 5.76 20.00
N PHE A 410 18.49 6.57 19.54
CA PHE A 410 18.54 7.24 18.25
C PHE A 410 19.15 8.64 18.29
N HIS A 411 19.28 9.31 19.45
CA HIS A 411 19.69 10.72 19.50
C HIS A 411 21.20 11.04 19.50
N SER A 412 22.09 10.05 19.40
CA SER A 412 23.52 10.31 19.13
C SER A 412 23.93 9.86 17.72
N GLY A 413 24.07 10.81 16.78
CA GLY A 413 24.78 10.64 15.49
C GLY A 413 23.98 11.04 14.23
N CYS A 414 24.66 11.74 13.30
CA CYS A 414 24.16 12.25 12.02
C CYS A 414 23.33 11.25 11.20
N ILE A 415 22.23 11.74 10.62
CA ILE A 415 21.33 11.12 9.61
C ILE A 415 21.15 9.62 9.83
N LYS A 416 20.26 9.24 10.75
CA LYS A 416 19.84 7.85 10.94
C LYS A 416 18.62 7.54 10.08
N GLU A 417 18.63 6.37 9.47
CA GLU A 417 17.48 5.78 8.81
C GLU A 417 16.27 5.75 9.77
N PRO A 418 15.04 5.92 9.26
CA PRO A 418 13.84 5.84 10.08
C PRO A 418 13.73 4.49 10.81
N LEU A 419 13.35 4.51 12.09
CA LEU A 419 13.12 3.30 12.86
C LEU A 419 11.76 2.69 12.48
N TYR A 420 11.79 1.61 11.71
CA TYR A 420 10.62 0.78 11.44
C TYR A 420 10.39 -0.19 12.60
N LEU A 421 9.21 -0.16 13.21
CA LEU A 421 8.90 -1.10 14.30
C LEU A 421 8.68 -2.49 13.71
N THR A 422 9.50 -3.44 14.15
CA THR A 422 9.28 -4.87 13.90
C THR A 422 8.22 -5.44 14.84
N PHE A 423 7.83 -6.70 14.64
CA PHE A 423 6.95 -7.40 15.58
C PHE A 423 7.49 -7.38 17.02
N ASP A 424 8.80 -7.58 17.20
CA ASP A 424 9.43 -7.54 18.52
C ASP A 424 9.39 -6.14 19.14
N ASP A 425 9.49 -5.09 18.34
CA ASP A 425 9.41 -3.71 18.84
C ASP A 425 7.98 -3.34 19.26
N VAL A 426 6.96 -3.91 18.59
CA VAL A 426 5.56 -3.80 19.04
C VAL A 426 5.38 -4.45 20.42
N LEU A 427 6.05 -5.58 20.70
CA LEU A 427 6.04 -6.18 22.05
C LEU A 427 6.72 -5.28 23.09
N LYS A 428 7.82 -4.60 22.72
CA LYS A 428 8.48 -3.62 23.60
C LYS A 428 7.58 -2.43 23.94
N CYS A 429 6.65 -2.04 23.07
CA CYS A 429 5.65 -1.03 23.43
C CYS A 429 4.77 -1.45 24.61
N GLY A 430 4.49 -2.75 24.77
CA GLY A 430 3.79 -3.29 25.94
C GLY A 430 4.62 -3.14 27.22
N GLN A 431 5.92 -3.43 27.16
CA GLN A 431 6.86 -3.23 28.28
C GLN A 431 6.97 -1.75 28.66
N ALA A 432 7.14 -0.87 27.66
CA ALA A 432 7.17 0.57 27.87
C ALA A 432 5.89 1.08 28.55
N TYR A 433 4.73 0.56 28.16
CA TYR A 433 3.46 0.89 28.80
C TYR A 433 3.46 0.53 30.29
N GLU A 434 3.96 -0.66 30.66
CA GLU A 434 4.09 -1.07 32.08
C GLU A 434 5.06 -0.17 32.86
N GLU A 435 6.07 0.40 32.19
CA GLU A 435 7.02 1.38 32.75
C GLU A 435 6.45 2.81 32.86
N GLY A 436 5.19 3.02 32.47
CA GLY A 436 4.50 4.30 32.56
C GLY A 436 4.60 5.17 31.32
N TYR A 437 4.98 4.62 30.15
CA TYR A 437 4.98 5.36 28.89
C TYR A 437 3.60 5.33 28.23
N THR A 438 3.23 6.46 27.64
CA THR A 438 2.07 6.58 26.75
C THR A 438 2.44 6.12 25.34
N VAL A 439 1.58 5.29 24.75
CA VAL A 439 1.64 4.97 23.32
C VAL A 439 0.72 5.94 22.58
N ALA A 440 1.32 6.77 21.71
CA ALA A 440 0.63 7.73 20.87
C ALA A 440 0.73 7.30 19.40
N LEU A 441 -0.40 6.97 18.79
CA LEU A 441 -0.50 6.54 17.40
C LEU A 441 -1.16 7.64 16.57
N ARG A 442 -0.56 7.99 15.44
CA ARG A 442 -1.04 9.03 14.52
C ARG A 442 -1.77 8.45 13.32
N GLY A 443 -2.66 9.27 12.76
CA GLY A 443 -3.29 9.02 11.47
C GLY A 443 -4.24 7.82 11.48
N LEU A 444 -5.11 7.70 12.49
CA LEU A 444 -6.07 6.60 12.58
C LEU A 444 -7.10 6.61 11.45
N GLU A 445 -7.40 7.77 10.89
CA GLU A 445 -8.22 7.96 9.69
C GLU A 445 -7.66 7.19 8.49
N PHE A 446 -6.34 7.03 8.39
CA PHE A 446 -5.72 6.23 7.33
C PHE A 446 -5.72 4.72 7.61
N ARG A 447 -6.18 4.31 8.80
CA ARG A 447 -6.05 2.94 9.32
C ARG A 447 -7.40 2.26 9.52
N TYR A 448 -8.42 3.04 9.89
CA TYR A 448 -9.75 2.55 10.21
C TYR A 448 -10.79 3.30 9.39
N GLN A 449 -11.54 2.56 8.55
CA GLN A 449 -12.57 3.14 7.69
C GLN A 449 -13.64 3.92 8.47
N SER A 450 -14.00 3.47 9.67
CA SER A 450 -14.96 4.17 10.53
C SER A 450 -14.41 5.50 11.04
N ILE A 451 -13.11 5.59 11.33
CA ILE A 451 -12.46 6.84 11.74
C ILE A 451 -12.30 7.78 10.54
N ALA A 452 -11.97 7.24 9.36
CA ALA A 452 -11.95 8.01 8.12
C ALA A 452 -13.30 8.69 7.85
N ALA A 453 -14.41 7.93 7.97
CA ALA A 453 -15.75 8.47 7.77
C ALA A 453 -16.11 9.58 8.78
N ILE A 454 -15.62 9.48 10.02
CA ILE A 454 -15.79 10.52 11.04
C ILE A 454 -15.00 11.78 10.66
N ALA A 455 -13.71 11.62 10.32
CA ALA A 455 -12.83 12.70 9.92
C ALA A 455 -13.36 13.45 8.68
N ASP A 456 -13.76 12.70 7.63
CA ASP A 456 -14.33 13.26 6.41
C ASP A 456 -15.60 14.09 6.71
N THR A 457 -16.49 13.55 7.54
CA THR A 457 -17.76 14.23 7.87
C THR A 457 -17.52 15.46 8.74
N LEU A 458 -16.56 15.42 9.66
CA LEU A 458 -16.18 16.58 10.46
C LEU A 458 -15.51 17.68 9.62
N SER A 459 -14.61 17.31 8.70
CA SER A 459 -14.02 18.25 7.75
C SER A 459 -15.10 19.00 6.97
N LEU A 460 -16.11 18.27 6.46
CA LEU A 460 -17.25 18.86 5.76
C LEU A 460 -18.09 19.77 6.67
N MET A 461 -18.44 19.30 7.87
CA MET A 461 -19.26 20.04 8.85
C MET A 461 -18.61 21.36 9.29
N PHE A 462 -17.28 21.37 9.46
CA PHE A 462 -16.51 22.56 9.84
C PHE A 462 -15.99 23.38 8.65
N GLY A 463 -16.29 22.97 7.40
CA GLY A 463 -15.79 23.63 6.20
C GLY A 463 -14.25 23.71 6.14
N GLN A 464 -13.57 22.73 6.71
CA GLN A 464 -12.10 22.68 6.82
C GLN A 464 -11.50 21.63 5.89
N PRO A 465 -10.24 21.79 5.43
CA PRO A 465 -9.64 20.90 4.44
C PRO A 465 -9.45 19.46 4.94
N SER A 466 -9.18 19.28 6.23
CA SER A 466 -8.91 17.96 6.78
C SER A 466 -9.20 17.87 8.28
N VAL A 467 -9.37 16.63 8.75
CA VAL A 467 -9.39 16.28 10.17
C VAL A 467 -8.45 15.11 10.41
N GLY A 468 -7.44 15.32 11.25
CA GLY A 468 -6.55 14.24 11.69
C GLY A 468 -7.12 13.48 12.90
N ALA A 469 -6.75 12.21 13.09
CA ALA A 469 -7.15 11.42 14.24
C ALA A 469 -5.96 10.73 14.92
N ASN A 470 -5.70 11.08 16.17
CA ASN A 470 -4.59 10.55 16.97
C ASN A 470 -5.10 9.76 18.18
N LEU A 471 -4.54 8.59 18.45
CA LEU A 471 -4.92 7.73 19.58
C LEU A 471 -3.85 7.76 20.67
N TYR A 472 -4.27 7.88 21.91
CA TYR A 472 -3.36 7.90 23.06
C TYR A 472 -3.80 6.89 24.12
N LEU A 473 -2.91 5.95 24.41
CA LEU A 473 -3.07 4.97 25.47
C LEU A 473 -2.07 5.28 26.59
N THR A 474 -2.58 5.76 27.73
CA THR A 474 -1.77 6.22 28.86
C THR A 474 -1.99 5.33 30.09
N PRO A 475 -0.92 4.75 30.69
CA PRO A 475 -1.01 3.91 31.87
C PRO A 475 -1.40 4.67 33.15
N PRO A 476 -1.81 3.97 34.21
CA PRO A 476 -2.11 4.58 35.49
C PRO A 476 -0.93 5.38 36.08
N ASN A 477 -1.24 6.45 36.80
CA ASN A 477 -0.29 7.34 37.49
C ASN A 477 0.82 7.87 36.59
N SER A 478 0.49 8.20 35.35
CA SER A 478 1.46 8.64 34.35
C SER A 478 0.97 9.83 33.53
N GLN A 479 1.94 10.51 32.93
CA GLN A 479 1.75 11.60 31.98
C GLN A 479 2.62 11.31 30.75
N GLY A 480 2.01 11.33 29.57
CA GLY A 480 2.70 11.09 28.30
C GLY A 480 3.43 12.33 27.82
N LEU A 481 2.65 13.32 27.39
CA LEU A 481 3.12 14.58 26.81
C LEU A 481 3.31 15.66 27.88
N ALA A 482 4.33 16.49 27.68
CA ALA A 482 4.56 17.66 28.52
C ALA A 482 3.47 18.71 28.25
N CYS A 483 3.37 19.75 29.07
CA CYS A 483 2.46 20.86 28.78
C CYS A 483 2.83 21.48 27.42
N HIS A 484 1.86 21.61 26.52
CA HIS A 484 2.02 22.16 25.16
C HIS A 484 0.72 22.81 24.68
N PHE A 485 0.76 23.52 23.57
CA PHE A 485 -0.44 23.96 22.85
C PHE A 485 -0.33 23.52 21.40
N ASP A 486 -1.47 23.30 20.76
CA ASP A 486 -1.55 22.94 19.34
C ASP A 486 -1.82 24.16 18.47
N ASP A 487 -1.45 24.06 17.19
CA ASP A 487 -1.77 25.00 16.12
C ASP A 487 -3.14 24.75 15.47
N HIS A 488 -3.83 23.70 15.90
CA HIS A 488 -5.12 23.25 15.41
C HIS A 488 -6.12 23.07 16.57
N CYS A 489 -7.41 23.07 16.26
CA CYS A 489 -8.44 22.83 17.28
C CYS A 489 -8.65 21.34 17.48
N VAL A 490 -8.89 20.89 18.71
CA VAL A 490 -9.02 19.45 19.00
C VAL A 490 -10.31 19.10 19.74
N PHE A 491 -10.91 17.98 19.35
CA PHE A 491 -11.91 17.26 20.15
C PHE A 491 -11.28 16.00 20.74
N VAL A 492 -11.09 15.99 22.06
CA VAL A 492 -10.61 14.84 22.83
C VAL A 492 -11.81 13.98 23.23
N CYS A 493 -11.93 12.81 22.62
CA CYS A 493 -13.00 11.85 22.85
C CYS A 493 -12.49 10.70 23.73
N GLN A 494 -12.99 10.58 24.96
CA GLN A 494 -12.54 9.57 25.92
C GLN A 494 -13.21 8.22 25.63
N ILE A 495 -12.44 7.24 25.15
CA ILE A 495 -12.95 5.94 24.70
C ILE A 495 -13.00 4.93 25.84
N PHE A 496 -11.90 4.77 26.59
CA PHE A 496 -11.82 3.87 27.74
C PHE A 496 -11.12 4.52 28.92
N GLY A 497 -11.55 4.18 30.13
CA GLY A 497 -11.02 4.70 31.38
C GLY A 497 -11.19 6.20 31.53
N SER A 498 -10.29 6.85 32.25
CA SER A 498 -10.44 8.25 32.65
C SER A 498 -9.15 9.04 32.58
N LYS A 499 -9.24 10.35 32.28
CA LYS A 499 -8.07 11.24 32.25
C LYS A 499 -8.39 12.60 32.84
N LYS A 500 -7.45 13.13 33.61
CA LYS A 500 -7.51 14.51 34.11
C LYS A 500 -6.75 15.42 33.15
N TRP A 501 -7.44 16.43 32.65
CA TRP A 501 -6.92 17.47 31.76
C TRP A 501 -6.79 18.77 32.53
N SER A 502 -5.70 19.49 32.27
CA SER A 502 -5.43 20.81 32.82
C SER A 502 -5.19 21.76 31.66
N ILE A 503 -6.10 22.73 31.51
CA ILE A 503 -6.06 23.71 30.43
C ILE A 503 -5.73 25.07 31.03
N TYR A 504 -4.68 25.69 30.51
CA TYR A 504 -4.19 26.97 30.96
C TYR A 504 -4.71 28.09 30.05
N SER A 505 -4.85 29.29 30.59
CA SER A 505 -5.13 30.49 29.79
C SER A 505 -4.04 30.72 28.74
N ARG A 506 -4.44 31.18 27.56
CA ARG A 506 -3.52 31.43 26.44
C ARG A 506 -2.50 32.51 26.80
N PRO A 507 -1.23 32.36 26.39
CA PRO A 507 -0.23 33.40 26.56
C PRO A 507 -0.46 34.61 25.64
N SER A 508 -1.17 34.40 24.52
CA SER A 508 -1.41 35.41 23.50
C SER A 508 -2.86 35.36 23.02
N GLN A 509 -3.38 36.52 22.59
CA GLN A 509 -4.67 36.60 21.91
C GLN A 509 -4.59 36.10 20.46
N LEU A 510 -3.41 36.18 19.83
CA LEU A 510 -3.19 35.67 18.49
C LEU A 510 -3.17 34.14 18.51
N LEU A 511 -4.01 33.52 17.68
CA LEU A 511 -4.08 32.08 17.55
C LEU A 511 -2.91 31.57 16.70
N PRO A 512 -2.22 30.50 17.13
CA PRO A 512 -1.14 29.89 16.35
C PRO A 512 -1.67 29.35 15.02
N ARG A 513 -0.82 29.39 13.99
CA ARG A 513 -1.14 28.89 12.63
C ARG A 513 -0.12 27.90 12.07
N LEU A 514 1.06 27.87 12.68
CA LEU A 514 2.10 26.89 12.43
C LEU A 514 2.53 26.37 13.78
N TYR A 515 2.86 25.08 13.82
CA TYR A 515 3.38 24.44 15.00
C TYR A 515 4.71 25.10 15.39
N ASP A 516 4.63 25.99 16.37
CA ASP A 516 5.79 26.62 16.97
C ASP A 516 5.99 26.00 18.35
N ASN A 517 7.13 25.35 18.55
CA ASN A 517 7.58 24.90 19.86
C ASN A 517 8.01 26.14 20.69
N LEU A 518 7.11 27.11 20.92
CA LEU A 518 7.40 28.32 21.70
C LEU A 518 7.64 28.04 23.18
N LEU A 519 7.60 26.79 23.62
CA LEU A 519 8.11 26.37 24.92
C LEU A 519 9.63 26.15 24.91
N GLY A 520 10.31 27.05 24.22
CA GLY A 520 11.75 27.25 24.27
C GLY A 520 12.20 28.41 25.15
N SER A 521 11.35 29.12 25.93
CA SER A 521 11.86 29.89 27.09
C SER A 521 10.90 30.48 28.14
N ASP A 522 9.62 30.84 27.93
CA ASP A 522 8.97 31.79 28.89
C ASP A 522 7.51 31.56 29.34
N PHE A 523 6.80 30.50 28.93
CA PHE A 523 5.44 30.26 29.46
C PHE A 523 5.47 29.49 30.80
N ASP A 524 5.32 30.23 31.88
CA ASP A 524 5.25 29.69 33.24
C ASP A 524 3.82 29.23 33.58
N CYS A 525 3.54 27.94 33.38
CA CYS A 525 2.24 27.33 33.70
C CYS A 525 1.83 27.52 35.17
N THR A 526 2.77 27.84 36.07
CA THR A 526 2.46 28.07 37.50
C THR A 526 1.75 29.40 37.76
N LYS A 527 1.79 30.33 36.80
CA LYS A 527 1.19 31.67 36.92
C LYS A 527 -0.07 31.87 36.09
N ALA A 528 -0.37 30.94 35.18
CA ALA A 528 -1.55 31.03 34.32
C ALA A 528 -2.79 30.44 35.02
N ASP A 529 -3.95 31.06 34.78
CA ASP A 529 -5.22 30.50 35.25
C ASP A 529 -5.42 29.11 34.65
N ARG A 530 -5.76 28.15 35.50
CA ARG A 530 -5.90 26.73 35.16
C ARG A 530 -7.34 26.28 35.37
N ARG A 531 -7.92 25.67 34.34
CA ARG A 531 -9.17 24.91 34.42
C ARG A 531 -8.86 23.43 34.37
N GLU A 532 -9.46 22.66 35.27
CA GLU A 532 -9.32 21.21 35.32
C GLU A 532 -10.60 20.54 34.81
N PHE A 533 -10.43 19.54 33.96
CA PHE A 533 -11.51 18.72 33.43
C PHE A 533 -11.19 17.25 33.71
N PHE A 534 -12.17 16.49 34.17
CA PHE A 534 -12.05 15.06 34.40
C PHE A 534 -12.93 14.35 33.37
N LEU A 535 -12.31 13.65 32.44
CA LEU A 535 -13.00 12.93 31.38
C LEU A 535 -13.18 11.48 31.79
N GLN A 536 -14.41 10.99 31.64
CA GLN A 536 -14.79 9.58 31.73
C GLN A 536 -15.22 9.06 30.35
N GLU A 537 -15.41 7.74 30.24
CA GLU A 537 -15.82 7.10 28.98
C GLU A 537 -17.06 7.77 28.37
N GLY A 538 -16.94 8.19 27.11
CA GLY A 538 -17.97 8.90 26.35
C GLY A 538 -17.87 10.42 26.39
N ASP A 539 -17.12 11.01 27.33
CA ASP A 539 -16.96 12.47 27.40
C ASP A 539 -16.17 13.01 26.21
N VAL A 540 -16.51 14.24 25.80
CA VAL A 540 -15.82 14.97 24.73
C VAL A 540 -15.35 16.32 25.27
N LEU A 541 -14.05 16.59 25.20
CA LEU A 541 -13.47 17.89 25.53
C LEU A 541 -12.97 18.57 24.27
N TYR A 542 -13.54 19.73 23.95
CA TYR A 542 -13.01 20.63 22.94
C TYR A 542 -11.93 21.54 23.55
N ILE A 543 -10.79 21.66 22.87
CA ILE A 543 -9.71 22.58 23.21
C ILE A 543 -9.39 23.40 21.95
N PRO A 544 -9.56 24.75 22.01
CA PRO A 544 -9.18 25.60 20.89
C PRO A 544 -7.66 25.65 20.70
N ARG A 545 -7.20 25.90 19.47
CA ARG A 545 -5.77 26.09 19.17
C ARG A 545 -5.16 27.19 20.05
N GLY A 546 -3.90 26.99 20.45
CA GLY A 546 -3.15 27.92 21.28
C GLY A 546 -3.45 27.89 22.78
N PHE A 547 -4.37 27.06 23.27
CA PHE A 547 -4.58 26.83 24.70
C PHE A 547 -3.57 25.80 25.24
N PRO A 548 -2.63 26.21 26.13
CA PRO A 548 -1.68 25.27 26.71
C PRO A 548 -2.41 24.25 27.58
N HIS A 549 -2.01 23.00 27.48
CA HIS A 549 -2.68 21.92 28.16
C HIS A 549 -1.74 20.75 28.48
N GLU A 550 -2.10 20.00 29.51
CA GLU A 550 -1.47 18.74 29.87
C GLU A 550 -2.51 17.75 30.40
N ALA A 551 -2.21 16.45 30.33
CA ALA A 551 -3.12 15.40 30.75
C ALA A 551 -2.41 14.29 31.51
N ASN A 552 -2.94 13.92 32.67
CA ASN A 552 -2.46 12.79 33.47
C ASN A 552 -3.56 11.78 33.74
N THR A 553 -3.16 10.51 33.80
CA THR A 553 -4.06 9.41 34.18
C THR A 553 -3.78 9.10 35.65
N ASN A 554 -4.77 9.31 36.54
CA ASN A 554 -4.62 9.06 37.97
C ASN A 554 -5.39 7.80 38.37
N SER A 555 -4.82 6.96 39.24
CA SER A 555 -5.48 5.74 39.75
C SER A 555 -6.50 6.01 40.87
N GLY A 556 -7.03 7.24 40.96
CA GLY A 556 -7.42 7.83 42.24
C GLY A 556 -8.91 8.01 42.54
N VAL A 557 -9.82 7.63 41.66
CA VAL A 557 -11.26 7.67 41.99
C VAL A 557 -11.70 6.23 42.24
N GLY A 558 -12.19 5.94 43.45
CA GLY A 558 -12.65 4.62 43.87
C GLY A 558 -13.94 4.16 43.19
N ASP A 559 -14.09 4.42 41.89
CA ASP A 559 -15.27 4.16 41.07
C ASP A 559 -15.23 2.82 40.32
N GLY A 560 -14.13 2.08 40.41
CA GLY A 560 -13.94 0.81 39.70
C GLY A 560 -13.42 0.96 38.26
N SER A 561 -12.97 2.15 37.87
CA SER A 561 -12.31 2.39 36.58
C SER A 561 -11.03 1.55 36.42
N PRO A 562 -10.67 1.14 35.20
CA PRO A 562 -9.57 0.20 34.94
C PRO A 562 -8.16 0.81 35.15
N GLY A 563 -8.07 2.02 35.68
CA GLY A 563 -6.83 2.73 36.05
C GLY A 563 -6.06 3.36 34.88
N PHE A 564 -6.36 3.00 33.62
CA PHE A 564 -5.72 3.56 32.43
C PHE A 564 -6.61 4.58 31.69
N SER A 565 -6.09 5.21 30.63
CA SER A 565 -6.88 6.04 29.70
C SER A 565 -6.59 5.69 28.25
N LEU A 566 -7.63 5.51 27.45
CA LEU A 566 -7.58 5.52 25.99
C LEU A 566 -8.48 6.66 25.48
N HIS A 567 -7.91 7.62 24.75
CA HIS A 567 -8.70 8.65 24.07
C HIS A 567 -8.27 8.80 22.61
N LEU A 568 -9.22 9.26 21.81
CA LEU A 568 -9.00 9.69 20.43
C LEU A 568 -9.06 11.21 20.38
N THR A 569 -8.06 11.84 19.79
CA THR A 569 -8.04 13.28 19.52
C THR A 569 -8.34 13.50 18.05
N LEU A 570 -9.43 14.20 17.76
CA LEU A 570 -9.80 14.65 16.42
C LEU A 570 -9.32 16.08 16.23
N SER A 571 -8.34 16.25 15.34
CA SER A 571 -7.63 17.50 15.09
C SER A 571 -8.22 18.19 13.86
N ILE A 572 -8.93 19.30 14.06
CA ILE A 572 -9.48 20.11 12.97
C ILE A 572 -8.40 21.08 12.49
N GLU A 573 -7.86 20.85 11.29
CA GLU A 573 -6.92 21.78 10.66
C GLU A 573 -7.66 23.03 10.22
N VAL A 574 -7.23 24.20 10.71
CA VAL A 574 -7.91 25.47 10.41
C VAL A 574 -7.07 26.25 9.42
N GLU A 575 -7.45 26.16 8.14
CA GLU A 575 -6.94 27.06 7.13
C GLU A 575 -7.71 28.39 7.16
N PRO A 576 -7.04 29.53 6.94
CA PRO A 576 -7.78 30.79 6.80
C PRO A 576 -8.77 30.63 5.63
N PRO A 577 -10.02 31.13 5.75
CA PRO A 577 -10.82 31.33 4.56
C PRO A 577 -9.97 32.18 3.61
N PHE A 578 -9.78 31.72 2.37
CA PHE A 578 -9.05 32.41 1.31
C PHE A 578 -9.21 33.92 1.47
N ASP A 579 -8.11 34.66 1.64
CA ASP A 579 -8.04 36.09 1.95
C ASP A 579 -9.19 36.92 1.33
N LEU A 580 -10.34 36.92 1.98
CA LEU A 580 -11.36 37.95 1.86
C LEU A 580 -11.11 38.84 3.06
N ILE A 581 -10.11 39.70 2.85
CA ILE A 581 -10.00 41.07 3.35
C ILE A 581 -10.73 41.32 4.67
N ASN A 582 -9.94 41.46 5.74
CA ASN A 582 -10.19 42.33 6.90
C ASN A 582 -11.65 42.80 7.07
N GLU A 583 -12.49 42.07 7.79
CA GLU A 583 -13.46 42.68 8.70
C GLU A 583 -14.06 41.66 9.69
N SER A 584 -13.85 41.92 10.97
CA SER A 584 -14.58 41.41 12.15
C SER A 584 -14.69 39.89 12.38
N SER A 585 -14.30 39.47 13.59
CA SER A 585 -14.29 38.10 14.12
C SER A 585 -15.66 37.39 14.21
N ASN A 586 -16.76 38.01 13.77
CA ASN A 586 -18.09 37.38 13.75
C ASN A 586 -18.49 36.81 12.38
N GLU A 587 -17.92 37.28 11.26
CA GLU A 587 -18.35 36.84 9.92
C GLU A 587 -17.90 35.40 9.60
N GLY A 588 -16.76 34.96 10.15
CA GLY A 588 -16.26 33.59 9.93
C GLY A 588 -17.17 32.50 10.51
N ALA A 589 -17.77 32.75 11.68
CA ALA A 589 -18.72 31.84 12.33
C ALA A 589 -20.03 31.73 11.54
N GLU A 590 -20.55 32.86 11.03
CA GLU A 590 -21.73 32.89 10.17
C GLU A 590 -21.48 32.19 8.82
N LEU A 591 -20.28 32.34 8.23
CA LEU A 591 -19.90 31.65 7.00
C LEU A 591 -19.87 30.13 7.19
N LEU A 592 -19.27 29.63 8.28
CA LEU A 592 -19.26 28.19 8.60
C LEU A 592 -20.67 27.62 8.82
N CYS A 593 -21.54 28.35 9.54
CA CYS A 593 -22.94 27.96 9.71
C CYS A 593 -23.70 27.94 8.38
N SER A 594 -23.43 28.90 7.48
CA SER A 594 -24.07 28.95 6.15
C SER A 594 -23.60 27.82 5.23
N TYR A 595 -22.33 27.40 5.34
CA TYR A 595 -21.77 26.32 4.54
C TYR A 595 -22.36 24.97 4.95
N SER A 596 -22.47 24.70 6.26
CA SER A 596 -23.09 23.47 6.78
C SER A 596 -24.54 23.28 6.28
N ARG A 597 -25.37 24.34 6.31
CA ARG A 597 -26.75 24.28 5.82
C ARG A 597 -26.87 24.00 4.32
N ASN A 598 -25.93 24.48 3.51
CA ASN A 598 -25.94 24.25 2.06
C ASN A 598 -25.45 22.84 1.66
N VAL A 599 -24.73 22.15 2.53
CA VAL A 599 -24.29 20.76 2.28
C VAL A 599 -25.46 19.77 2.40
N GLU A 600 -26.48 20.07 3.21
CA GLU A 600 -27.72 19.28 3.28
C GLU A 600 -28.50 19.30 1.95
N ASP A 601 -28.41 20.39 1.18
CA ASP A 601 -29.14 20.58 -0.09
C ASP A 601 -28.42 20.00 -1.34
N LEU A 602 -27.22 19.41 -1.16
CA LEU A 602 -26.40 18.87 -2.27
C LEU A 602 -26.48 17.34 -2.45
N HIS A 603 -27.47 16.68 -1.85
CA HIS A 603 -27.77 15.27 -2.11
C HIS A 603 -28.76 15.09 -3.27
N PRO A 604 -28.37 14.47 -4.41
CA PRO A 604 -29.31 13.77 -5.28
C PRO A 604 -29.71 12.39 -4.75
#